data_AF-A0A366ZTN9-F1
#
_entry.id   AF-A0A366ZTN9-F1
#
_cell.length_a   1.000
_cell.length_b   1.000
_cell.length_c   1.000
_cell.angle_alpha   90.00
_cell.angle_beta   90.00
_cell.angle_gamma   90.00
#
_symmetry.space_group_name_H-M   'P 1'
#
loop_
_entity.id
_entity.type
_entity.pdbx_description
1 polymer ?
#
loop_
_entity_poly.entity_id
_entity_poly.type
_entity_poly.pdbx_seq_one_letter_code
_entity_poly.pdbx_strand_id
1 'polypeptide(L)'
;MLHVDVGAAGVDRHAVRRYCRAGSCWCGPGAGLVDSGGRRVDAVRASYREIAMAQTVGGVSKRALARALGAAGAAFGLVSLVAPRAVATGYGVPVTPGGLQLQRLFGSRALVVSALALTARTDEEVDRGLVAVAAMNLLDSVTALATSRGAGRRTTVRAVASSLAYGAAALAVRFMKD
;
A
#
# COMPACT_ATOMS: atom_id res chain seq x y z
N MET A 1 -41.22 3.51 -26.33
CA MET A 1 -42.58 2.97 -26.11
C MET A 1 -42.42 1.49 -25.81
N LEU A 2 -42.96 1.04 -24.65
CA LEU A 2 -43.10 -0.36 -24.16
C LEU A 2 -41.77 -1.08 -23.83
N HIS A 3 -41.39 -1.39 -22.58
CA HIS A 3 -42.07 -2.00 -21.42
C HIS A 3 -42.60 -3.40 -21.71
N VAL A 4 -42.01 -4.42 -21.04
CA VAL A 4 -42.57 -5.62 -20.35
C VAL A 4 -41.34 -6.49 -19.97
N ASP A 5 -40.93 -6.72 -18.71
CA ASP A 5 -41.50 -7.45 -17.55
C ASP A 5 -41.05 -8.94 -17.45
N VAL A 6 -40.97 -9.41 -16.19
CA VAL A 6 -40.95 -10.79 -15.67
C VAL A 6 -39.62 -11.57 -15.60
N GLY A 7 -39.30 -12.08 -14.40
CA GLY A 7 -38.46 -13.29 -14.28
C GLY A 7 -37.89 -13.66 -12.91
N ALA A 8 -38.73 -13.81 -11.88
CA ALA A 8 -38.35 -14.55 -10.68
C ALA A 8 -38.25 -16.06 -10.99
N ALA A 9 -37.04 -16.62 -11.01
CA ALA A 9 -36.77 -18.06 -11.02
C ALA A 9 -35.28 -18.25 -10.69
N GLY A 10 -34.81 -19.18 -9.87
CA GLY A 10 -35.46 -20.25 -9.15
C GLY A 10 -34.37 -20.80 -8.21
N VAL A 11 -34.75 -21.02 -6.96
CA VAL A 11 -33.94 -21.72 -5.98
C VAL A 11 -33.85 -23.16 -6.44
N ASP A 12 -32.70 -23.56 -7.01
CA ASP A 12 -32.50 -24.93 -7.45
C ASP A 12 -32.15 -25.82 -6.24
N ARG A 13 -33.22 -26.35 -5.64
CA ARG A 13 -33.26 -27.22 -4.45
C ARG A 13 -33.06 -28.70 -4.82
N HIS A 14 -32.21 -29.01 -5.80
CA HIS A 14 -31.97 -30.38 -6.23
C HIS A 14 -30.49 -30.76 -6.36
N ALA A 15 -29.79 -30.72 -5.23
CA ALA A 15 -28.59 -31.53 -5.03
C ALA A 15 -28.57 -32.14 -3.61
N VAL A 16 -29.72 -32.59 -3.13
CA VAL A 16 -29.85 -33.41 -1.92
C VAL A 16 -30.32 -34.78 -2.35
N ARG A 17 -29.39 -35.60 -2.85
CA ARG A 17 -29.61 -37.05 -2.91
C ARG A 17 -28.28 -37.80 -3.03
N ARG A 18 -28.11 -38.68 -2.03
CA ARG A 18 -27.23 -39.87 -2.00
C ARG A 18 -25.77 -39.61 -1.69
N TYR A 19 -25.44 -39.62 -0.40
CA TYR A 19 -24.38 -40.47 0.16
C TYR A 19 -24.66 -40.67 1.67
N CYS A 20 -25.62 -41.55 1.99
CA CYS A 20 -25.67 -42.23 3.27
C CYS A 20 -25.75 -43.73 2.96
N ARG A 21 -24.59 -44.39 2.92
CA ARG A 21 -24.48 -45.85 2.91
C ARG A 21 -23.53 -46.21 4.05
N ALA A 22 -24.07 -47.01 4.97
CA ALA A 22 -23.40 -47.73 6.05
C ALA A 22 -22.90 -46.90 7.26
N GLY A 23 -23.62 -47.06 8.37
CA GLY A 23 -22.99 -47.15 9.70
C GLY A 23 -23.26 -45.99 10.65
N SER A 24 -24.05 -46.28 11.69
CA SER A 24 -24.23 -45.53 12.94
C SER A 24 -25.00 -44.19 12.88
N CYS A 25 -26.29 -44.29 13.22
CA CYS A 25 -27.07 -43.21 13.78
C CYS A 25 -26.54 -42.90 15.19
N TRP A 26 -26.16 -41.66 15.45
CA TRP A 26 -26.06 -41.11 16.80
C TRP A 26 -26.92 -39.85 16.88
N CYS A 27 -27.99 -39.93 17.67
CA CYS A 27 -28.75 -38.77 18.11
C CYS A 27 -28.04 -38.16 19.33
N GLY A 28 -27.41 -37.00 19.16
CA GLY A 28 -26.92 -36.16 20.26
C GLY A 28 -27.65 -34.81 20.26
N PRO A 29 -28.00 -34.25 21.44
CA PRO A 29 -28.86 -33.07 21.53
C PRO A 29 -28.12 -31.79 21.13
N GLY A 30 -28.87 -30.85 20.54
CA GLY A 30 -28.35 -29.65 19.90
C GLY A 30 -27.56 -28.72 20.82
N ALA A 31 -26.35 -28.40 20.38
CA ALA A 31 -25.63 -27.18 20.73
C ALA A 31 -24.63 -26.87 19.59
N GLY A 32 -24.78 -25.72 18.94
CA GLY A 32 -23.78 -25.19 18.02
C GLY A 32 -24.17 -25.18 16.55
N LEU A 33 -25.17 -24.37 16.17
CA LEU A 33 -25.43 -24.05 14.77
C LEU A 33 -25.86 -22.58 14.61
N VAL A 34 -25.13 -21.67 15.27
CA VAL A 34 -25.20 -20.23 14.99
C VAL A 34 -23.78 -19.64 15.06
N ASP A 35 -22.85 -20.13 14.23
CA ASP A 35 -21.63 -19.37 13.90
C ASP A 35 -20.85 -19.97 12.71
N SER A 36 -21.49 -20.14 11.56
CA SER A 36 -20.80 -20.58 10.33
C SER A 36 -21.06 -19.68 9.12
N GLY A 37 -21.98 -18.72 9.25
CA GLY A 37 -22.23 -17.70 8.24
C GLY A 37 -21.17 -16.59 8.27
N GLY A 38 -20.88 -16.03 9.45
CA GLY A 38 -19.93 -14.92 9.61
C GLY A 38 -18.53 -15.26 9.11
N ARG A 39 -17.98 -16.40 9.55
CA ARG A 39 -16.64 -16.87 9.12
C ARG A 39 -16.52 -17.14 7.61
N ARG A 40 -17.58 -17.59 6.93
CA ARG A 40 -17.55 -17.76 5.46
C ARG A 40 -17.65 -16.43 4.73
N VAL A 41 -18.48 -15.51 5.22
CA VAL A 41 -18.61 -14.17 4.61
C VAL A 41 -17.31 -13.38 4.80
N ASP A 42 -16.65 -13.50 5.95
CA ASP A 42 -15.36 -12.84 6.21
C ASP A 42 -14.21 -13.46 5.40
N ALA A 43 -14.18 -14.78 5.24
CA ALA A 43 -13.19 -15.45 4.38
C ALA A 43 -13.39 -15.10 2.89
N VAL A 44 -14.64 -15.04 2.42
CA VAL A 44 -14.97 -14.62 1.05
C VAL A 44 -14.63 -13.15 0.85
N ARG A 45 -14.88 -12.27 1.83
CA ARG A 45 -14.54 -10.84 1.76
C ARG A 45 -13.04 -10.59 1.84
N ALA A 46 -12.30 -11.39 2.61
CA ALA A 46 -10.84 -11.40 2.63
C ALA A 46 -10.27 -11.84 1.28
N SER A 47 -10.82 -12.91 0.69
CA SER A 47 -10.41 -13.42 -0.62
C SER A 47 -10.77 -12.45 -1.76
N TYR A 48 -11.93 -11.79 -1.72
CA TYR A 48 -12.27 -10.71 -2.65
C TYR A 48 -11.38 -9.48 -2.48
N ARG A 49 -10.94 -9.14 -1.26
CA ARG A 49 -9.95 -8.07 -1.03
C ARG A 49 -8.57 -8.48 -1.55
N GLU A 50 -8.17 -9.73 -1.39
CA GLU A 50 -6.91 -10.27 -1.92
C GLU A 50 -6.92 -10.29 -3.45
N ILE A 51 -8.02 -10.71 -4.08
CA ILE A 51 -8.22 -10.70 -5.53
C ILE A 51 -8.32 -9.27 -6.05
N ALA A 52 -8.97 -8.35 -5.32
CA ALA A 52 -9.02 -6.93 -5.69
C ALA A 52 -7.64 -6.28 -5.59
N MET A 53 -6.86 -6.59 -4.56
CA MET A 53 -5.47 -6.12 -4.43
C MET A 53 -4.57 -6.73 -5.52
N ALA A 54 -4.73 -8.02 -5.81
CA ALA A 54 -4.02 -8.70 -6.90
C ALA A 54 -4.40 -8.14 -8.28
N GLN A 55 -5.67 -7.81 -8.51
CA GLN A 55 -6.12 -7.15 -9.75
C GLN A 55 -5.67 -5.69 -9.84
N THR A 56 -5.51 -4.97 -8.73
CA THR A 56 -4.91 -3.62 -8.74
C THR A 56 -3.40 -3.64 -9.02
N VAL A 57 -2.69 -4.74 -8.77
CA VAL A 57 -1.27 -4.87 -9.14
C VAL A 57 -1.12 -5.38 -10.58
N GLY A 58 -2.05 -6.22 -11.06
CA GLY A 58 -2.02 -6.80 -12.41
C GLY A 58 -2.53 -5.90 -13.55
N GLY A 59 -3.10 -4.72 -13.26
CA GLY A 59 -3.73 -3.85 -14.28
C GLY A 59 -3.35 -2.37 -14.22
N VAL A 60 -2.44 -1.96 -13.33
CA VAL A 60 -2.02 -0.57 -13.22
C VAL A 60 -0.76 -0.34 -14.05
N SER A 61 -0.83 0.60 -14.99
CA SER A 61 0.30 0.93 -15.85
C SER A 61 1.47 1.50 -15.05
N LYS A 62 2.70 1.24 -15.51
CA LYS A 62 3.93 1.78 -14.94
C LYS A 62 3.86 3.29 -14.70
N ARG A 63 3.34 4.04 -15.66
CA ARG A 63 3.14 5.50 -15.54
C ARG A 63 2.15 5.88 -14.44
N ALA A 64 1.06 5.15 -14.27
CA ALA A 64 0.10 5.42 -13.21
C ALA A 64 0.73 5.19 -11.83
N LEU A 65 1.49 4.10 -11.67
CA LEU A 65 2.25 3.81 -10.45
C LEU A 65 3.35 4.83 -10.18
N ALA A 66 4.10 5.24 -11.21
CA ALA A 66 5.13 6.28 -11.08
C ALA A 66 4.52 7.62 -10.65
N ARG A 67 3.37 8.00 -11.22
CA ARG A 67 2.64 9.22 -10.81
C ARG A 67 2.07 9.10 -9.40
N ALA A 68 1.58 7.93 -9.00
CA ALA A 68 1.10 7.69 -7.64
C ALA A 68 2.23 7.83 -6.62
N LEU A 69 3.41 7.26 -6.92
CA LEU A 69 4.62 7.49 -6.13
C LEU A 69 4.97 8.97 -6.09
N GLY A 70 5.04 9.65 -7.25
CA GLY A 70 5.28 11.09 -7.31
C GLY A 70 4.29 11.90 -6.46
N ALA A 71 3.00 11.61 -6.53
CA ALA A 71 1.98 12.28 -5.73
C ALA A 71 2.16 12.03 -4.22
N ALA A 72 2.47 10.81 -3.82
CA ALA A 72 2.75 10.47 -2.42
C ALA A 72 3.99 11.22 -1.89
N GLY A 73 5.06 11.25 -2.68
CA GLY A 73 6.27 12.01 -2.37
C GLY A 73 6.02 13.51 -2.29
N ALA A 74 5.18 14.05 -3.18
CA ALA A 74 4.81 15.47 -3.17
C ALA A 74 3.99 15.82 -1.93
N ALA A 75 3.01 14.99 -1.57
CA ALA A 75 2.22 15.16 -0.35
C ALA A 75 3.12 15.13 0.89
N PHE A 76 4.02 14.14 1.00
CA PHE A 76 4.98 14.07 2.10
C PHE A 76 5.91 15.30 2.15
N GLY A 77 6.40 15.74 0.98
CA GLY A 77 7.27 16.89 0.86
C GLY A 77 6.60 18.20 1.28
N LEU A 78 5.34 18.41 0.85
CA LEU A 78 4.53 19.54 1.28
C LEU A 78 4.29 19.53 2.79
N VAL A 79 3.85 18.40 3.35
CA VAL A 79 3.61 18.27 4.79
C VAL A 79 4.91 18.54 5.57
N SER A 80 6.04 18.05 5.09
CA SER A 80 7.36 18.30 5.71
C SER A 80 7.79 19.76 5.66
N LEU A 81 7.36 20.53 4.66
CA LEU A 81 7.65 21.97 4.56
C LEU A 81 6.74 22.81 5.46
N VAL A 82 5.42 22.58 5.37
CA VAL A 82 4.41 23.41 6.03
C VAL A 82 4.20 23.02 7.48
N ALA A 83 4.30 21.73 7.79
CA ALA A 83 4.06 21.15 9.11
C ALA A 83 5.22 20.23 9.58
N PRO A 84 6.48 20.71 9.59
CA PRO A 84 7.64 19.89 9.97
C PRO A 84 7.55 19.33 11.39
N ARG A 85 6.84 20.02 12.29
CA ARG A 85 6.60 19.55 13.67
C ARG A 85 5.75 18.28 13.70
N ALA A 86 4.70 18.21 12.89
CA ALA A 86 3.83 17.03 12.82
C ALA A 86 4.61 15.81 12.34
N VAL A 87 5.49 16.00 11.35
CA VAL A 87 6.37 14.93 10.85
C VAL A 87 7.36 14.50 11.93
N ALA A 88 8.06 15.44 12.58
CA ALA A 88 8.99 15.13 13.65
C ALA A 88 8.33 14.33 14.79
N THR A 89 7.14 14.75 15.23
CA THR A 89 6.36 14.03 16.25
C THR A 89 5.96 12.63 15.79
N GLY A 90 5.50 12.47 14.54
CA GLY A 90 5.15 11.15 13.99
C GLY A 90 6.31 10.16 13.96
N TYR A 91 7.53 10.66 13.71
CA TYR A 91 8.74 9.83 13.75
C TYR A 91 9.33 9.64 15.16
N GLY A 92 8.84 10.37 16.16
CA GLY A 92 9.35 10.35 17.53
C GLY A 92 10.68 11.11 17.68
N VAL A 93 10.93 12.10 16.80
CA VAL A 93 12.14 12.92 16.79
C VAL A 93 11.94 14.12 17.72
N PRO A 94 12.92 14.46 18.58
CA PRO A 94 12.89 15.69 19.36
C PRO A 94 12.73 16.93 18.46
N VAL A 95 11.78 17.80 18.80
CA VAL A 95 11.54 19.03 18.03
C VAL A 95 12.59 20.07 18.43
N THR A 96 13.58 20.27 17.56
CA THR A 96 14.60 21.31 17.70
C THR A 96 14.54 22.27 16.51
N PRO A 97 14.96 23.55 16.65
CA PRO A 97 14.99 24.50 15.53
C PRO A 97 15.79 23.97 14.32
N GLY A 98 16.96 23.38 14.56
CA GLY A 98 17.78 22.77 13.51
C GLY A 98 17.12 21.54 12.87
N GLY A 99 16.49 20.67 13.66
CA GLY A 99 15.77 19.50 13.16
C GLY A 99 14.58 19.89 12.27
N LEU A 100 13.87 20.97 12.60
CA LEU A 100 12.78 21.49 11.76
C LEU A 100 13.27 22.09 10.44
N GLN A 101 14.44 22.76 10.43
CA GLN A 101 15.05 23.24 9.19
C GLN A 101 15.49 22.08 8.29
N LEU A 102 16.10 21.04 8.86
CA LEU A 102 16.44 19.82 8.12
C LEU A 102 15.21 19.13 7.57
N GLN A 103 14.13 19.01 8.35
CA GLN A 103 12.87 18.42 7.88
C GLN A 103 12.30 19.18 6.68
N ARG A 104 12.36 20.51 6.69
CA ARG A 104 11.95 21.34 5.56
C ARG A 104 12.83 21.08 4.33
N LEU A 105 14.15 20.98 4.52
CA LEU A 105 15.08 20.66 3.44
C LEU A 105 14.81 19.29 2.81
N PHE A 106 14.56 18.27 3.64
CA PHE A 106 14.12 16.96 3.16
C PHE A 106 12.78 17.05 2.42
N GLY A 107 11.84 17.83 2.93
CA GLY A 107 10.54 18.07 2.30
C GLY A 107 10.66 18.72 0.91
N SER A 108 11.46 19.77 0.77
CA SER A 108 11.71 20.41 -0.52
C SER A 108 12.38 19.48 -1.52
N ARG A 109 13.33 18.65 -1.06
CA ARG A 109 13.97 17.64 -1.91
C ARG A 109 12.97 16.59 -2.39
N ALA A 110 12.11 16.11 -1.50
CA ALA A 110 11.05 15.17 -1.85
C ALA A 110 10.12 15.76 -2.91
N LEU A 111 9.80 17.06 -2.83
CA LEU A 111 9.00 17.75 -3.86
C LEU A 111 9.71 17.82 -5.22
N VAL A 112 10.98 18.18 -5.24
CA VAL A 112 11.75 18.26 -6.50
C VAL A 112 11.80 16.89 -7.18
N VAL A 113 12.09 15.84 -6.42
CA VAL A 113 12.13 14.46 -6.97
C VAL A 113 10.73 14.02 -7.42
N SER A 114 9.69 14.38 -6.67
CA SER A 114 8.30 14.07 -7.01
C SER A 114 7.84 14.78 -8.27
N ALA A 115 8.31 16.01 -8.50
CA ALA A 115 8.03 16.75 -9.71
C ALA A 115 8.52 15.98 -10.95
N LEU A 116 9.72 15.37 -10.90
CA LEU A 116 10.24 14.55 -12.00
C LEU A 116 9.25 13.43 -12.40
N ALA A 117 8.69 12.74 -11.40
CA ALA A 117 7.72 11.67 -11.65
C ALA A 117 6.36 12.19 -12.17
N LEU A 118 5.94 13.37 -11.72
CA LEU A 118 4.66 13.99 -12.11
C LEU A 118 4.72 14.66 -13.49
N THR A 119 5.87 15.18 -13.88
CA THR A 119 6.05 15.91 -15.16
C THR A 119 6.58 15.04 -16.29
N ALA A 120 7.01 13.81 -16.00
CA ALA A 120 7.49 12.88 -17.01
C ALA A 120 6.41 12.60 -18.06
N ARG A 121 6.80 12.75 -19.33
CA ARG A 121 5.96 12.54 -20.52
C ARG A 121 6.33 11.26 -21.26
N THR A 122 7.56 10.78 -21.11
CA THR A 122 8.04 9.54 -21.75
C THR A 122 8.43 8.49 -20.71
N ASP A 123 8.54 7.22 -21.14
CA ASP A 123 8.93 6.12 -20.26
C ASP A 123 10.39 6.21 -19.83
N GLU A 124 11.28 6.76 -20.68
CA GLU A 124 12.67 7.04 -20.30
C GLU A 124 12.75 8.13 -19.22
N GLU A 125 11.90 9.16 -19.27
CA GLU A 125 11.83 10.18 -18.23
C GLU A 125 11.32 9.60 -16.91
N VAL A 126 10.32 8.71 -16.97
CA VAL A 126 9.85 7.96 -15.80
C VAL A 126 10.98 7.11 -15.22
N ASP A 127 11.71 6.37 -16.04
CA ASP A 127 12.79 5.50 -15.57
C ASP A 127 13.94 6.28 -14.94
N ARG A 128 14.36 7.39 -15.56
CA ARG A 128 15.36 8.29 -14.96
C ARG A 128 14.87 8.87 -13.63
N GLY A 129 13.60 9.26 -13.56
CA GLY A 129 12.97 9.76 -12.34
C GLY A 129 12.96 8.71 -11.22
N LEU A 130 12.55 7.47 -11.52
CA LEU A 130 12.53 6.36 -10.56
C LEU A 130 13.93 5.97 -10.09
N VAL A 131 14.94 6.03 -10.96
CA VAL A 131 16.34 5.86 -10.58
C VAL A 131 16.79 6.96 -9.62
N ALA A 132 16.46 8.21 -9.91
CA ALA A 132 16.79 9.33 -9.04
C ALA A 132 16.14 9.18 -7.66
N VAL A 133 14.86 8.77 -7.61
CA VAL A 133 14.15 8.44 -6.37
C VAL A 133 14.90 7.36 -5.58
N ALA A 134 15.23 6.25 -6.22
CA ALA A 134 15.90 5.13 -5.57
C ALA A 134 17.29 5.52 -5.03
N ALA A 135 18.09 6.22 -5.84
CA ALA A 135 19.40 6.71 -5.45
C ALA A 135 19.32 7.68 -4.26
N MET A 136 18.37 8.61 -4.28
CA MET A 136 18.15 9.55 -3.19
C MET A 136 17.78 8.84 -1.89
N ASN A 137 16.87 7.87 -1.94
CA ASN A 137 16.47 7.12 -0.76
C ASN A 137 17.60 6.23 -0.19
N LEU A 138 18.48 5.72 -1.06
CA LEU A 138 19.70 5.04 -0.63
C LEU A 138 20.63 6.00 0.12
N LEU A 139 20.87 7.20 -0.44
CA LEU A 139 21.67 8.23 0.22
C LEU A 139 21.09 8.61 1.58
N ASP A 140 19.77 8.78 1.69
CA ASP A 140 19.11 9.12 2.96
C ASP A 140 19.28 8.00 4.00
N SER A 141 19.23 6.74 3.56
CA SER A 141 19.48 5.58 4.43
C SER A 141 20.92 5.57 4.95
N VAL A 142 21.90 5.82 4.07
CA VAL A 142 23.31 5.91 4.44
C VAL A 142 23.56 7.07 5.39
N THR A 143 23.00 8.25 5.12
CA THR A 143 23.11 9.42 6.00
C THR A 143 22.48 9.18 7.36
N ALA A 144 21.30 8.54 7.41
CA ALA A 144 20.65 8.17 8.66
C ALA A 144 21.51 7.19 9.48
N LEU A 145 22.12 6.18 8.84
CA LEU A 145 23.02 5.25 9.51
C LEU A 145 24.30 5.95 10.00
N ALA A 146 24.90 6.82 9.19
CA ALA A 146 26.10 7.58 9.53
C ALA A 146 25.88 8.52 10.74
N THR A 147 24.64 9.03 10.90
CA THR A 147 24.27 9.96 11.98
C THR A 147 23.52 9.29 13.14
N SER A 148 23.41 7.95 13.13
CA SER A 148 22.58 7.15 14.04
C SER A 148 22.89 7.35 15.54
N ARG A 149 24.14 7.69 15.86
CA ARG A 149 24.59 7.95 17.24
C ARG A 149 23.91 9.17 17.89
N GLY A 150 23.46 10.15 17.10
CA GLY A 150 22.81 11.37 17.60
C GLY A 150 21.28 11.32 17.64
N ALA A 151 20.64 10.49 16.80
CA ALA A 151 19.18 10.48 16.62
C ALA A 151 18.44 9.37 17.39
N GLY A 152 19.18 8.38 17.91
CA GLY A 152 18.63 7.21 18.60
C GLY A 152 18.23 6.07 17.65
N ARG A 153 18.29 4.84 18.17
CA ARG A 153 18.13 3.60 17.37
C ARG A 153 16.76 3.47 16.70
N ARG A 154 15.67 3.74 17.43
CA ARG A 154 14.30 3.60 16.89
C ARG A 154 14.04 4.57 15.74
N THR A 155 14.44 5.82 15.90
CA THR A 155 14.33 6.86 14.88
C THR A 155 15.15 6.50 13.64
N THR A 156 16.39 6.07 13.83
CA THR A 156 17.28 5.64 12.74
C THR A 156 16.68 4.48 11.96
N VAL A 157 16.20 3.44 12.65
CA VAL A 157 15.59 2.27 12.00
C VAL A 157 14.35 2.67 11.21
N ARG A 158 13.49 3.53 11.75
CA ARG A 158 12.31 4.03 11.03
C ARG A 158 12.70 4.80 9.77
N ALA A 159 13.67 5.70 9.87
CA ALA A 159 14.14 6.49 8.73
C ALA A 159 14.71 5.59 7.63
N VAL A 160 15.62 4.68 7.99
CA VAL A 160 16.22 3.71 7.06
C VAL A 160 15.14 2.83 6.43
N ALA A 161 14.23 2.27 7.23
CA ALA A 161 13.16 1.42 6.72
C ALA A 161 12.22 2.17 5.76
N SER A 162 11.81 3.40 6.09
CA SER A 162 10.95 4.19 5.21
C SER A 162 11.65 4.55 3.90
N SER A 163 12.92 4.95 3.96
CA SER A 163 13.69 5.31 2.77
C SER A 163 13.92 4.08 1.88
N LEU A 164 14.37 2.96 2.45
CA LEU A 164 14.57 1.73 1.68
C LEU A 164 13.25 1.21 1.07
N ALA A 165 12.14 1.25 1.80
CA ALA A 165 10.84 0.84 1.28
C ALA A 165 10.41 1.70 0.08
N TYR A 166 10.57 3.02 0.17
CA TYR A 166 10.21 3.93 -0.92
C TYR A 166 11.15 3.79 -2.13
N GLY A 167 12.46 3.64 -1.89
CA GLY A 167 13.45 3.37 -2.95
C GLY A 167 13.21 2.02 -3.65
N ALA A 168 12.88 0.97 -2.89
CA ALA A 168 12.53 -0.33 -3.42
C ALA A 168 11.24 -0.29 -4.24
N ALA A 169 10.22 0.46 -3.79
CA ALA A 169 9.01 0.66 -4.57
C ALA A 169 9.30 1.36 -5.90
N ALA A 170 10.16 2.38 -5.92
CA ALA A 170 10.56 3.04 -7.15
C ALA A 170 11.28 2.10 -8.12
N LEU A 171 12.19 1.25 -7.62
CA LEU A 171 12.85 0.23 -8.44
C LEU A 171 11.87 -0.84 -8.95
N ALA A 172 10.94 -1.29 -8.11
CA ALA A 172 9.92 -2.26 -8.50
C ALA A 172 9.06 -1.72 -9.67
N VAL A 173 8.61 -0.47 -9.58
CA VAL A 173 7.87 0.19 -10.68
C VAL A 173 8.72 0.32 -11.92
N ARG A 174 10.02 0.65 -11.78
CA ARG A 174 10.93 0.76 -12.92
C ARG A 174 11.03 -0.54 -13.71
N PHE A 175 11.06 -1.68 -13.04
CA PHE A 175 11.18 -3.00 -13.68
C PHE A 175 9.84 -3.56 -14.20
N MET A 176 8.73 -2.84 -14.03
CA MET A 176 7.46 -3.21 -14.66
C MET A 176 7.54 -3.04 -16.18
N LYS A 177 6.83 -3.92 -16.89
CA LYS A 177 6.52 -3.73 -18.31
C LYS A 177 5.32 -2.78 -18.41
N ASP A 178 5.29 -2.00 -19.49
CA ASP A 178 4.17 -1.11 -19.80
C ASP A 178 2.92 -1.88 -20.25
#